data_AF-A0A931FC52-F1
#
_entry.id   AF-A0A931FC52-F1
#
_cell.length_a   1.000
_cell.length_b   1.000
_cell.length_c   1.000
_cell.angle_alpha   90.00
_cell.angle_beta   90.00
_cell.angle_gamma   90.00
#
_symmetry.space_group_name_H-M   'P 1'
#
loop_
_entity.id
_entity.type
_entity.pdbx_description
1 polymer ?
#
loop_
_entity_poly.entity_id
_entity_poly.type
_entity_poly.pdbx_seq_one_letter_code
_entity_poly.pdbx_strand_id
1 'polypeptide(L)'
;MIHIQNETTKVTSQATNIEIRGGITIPRFILGKMTNKDWEDEVKKHPNAPGYELVGYRSLITGSAKTIDLVKDPTKILESKEKVIALHDKTSGIDGSSPLHRKPIGLVEHFIETGSQGSYMYAFDKHLGFNYRDAMKVVLDPENQERWGIWHELGHTYQVESMNWYDLDEVAVNIFSMRAQKALGQRSRLEKNQDYTRIFKYLDQNQTKDFDQQDEFVRLGMFWQLELAFGEDFYPNLHRLYREEGKLLETEQEKRQYFILSASKISQTNLVPFFEKWGIQVTDATDKQLAQLPKLTKKIWEYRDEMNENVGNITEGDDDNKEDIIEEWANNKVYVGGDIVTYQGHKYRAKWWNLNKVPSMTIDWEKLDE
;
A
#
# COMPACT_ATOMS: atom_id res chain seq x y z
N MET A 1 9.17 -30.72 6.93
CA MET A 1 8.35 -30.64 8.16
C MET A 1 6.96 -31.13 7.83
N ILE A 2 6.22 -31.66 8.81
CA ILE A 2 4.85 -32.13 8.58
C ILE A 2 3.91 -31.14 9.24
N HIS A 3 3.13 -30.43 8.43
CA HIS A 3 2.03 -29.59 8.87
C HIS A 3 0.70 -30.27 8.55
N ILE A 4 -0.25 -30.14 9.47
CA ILE A 4 -1.62 -30.62 9.27
C ILE A 4 -2.51 -29.39 9.17
N GLN A 5 -3.14 -29.21 8.01
CA GLN A 5 -4.10 -28.14 7.78
C GLN A 5 -5.51 -28.72 7.70
N ASN A 6 -6.41 -28.22 8.55
CA ASN A 6 -7.83 -28.57 8.50
C ASN A 6 -8.60 -27.40 7.85
N GLU A 7 -8.91 -27.53 6.56
CA GLU A 7 -9.55 -26.48 5.74
C GLU A 7 -11.10 -26.52 5.77
N THR A 8 -11.71 -27.23 6.71
CA THR A 8 -13.18 -27.37 6.75
C THR A 8 -13.86 -26.01 6.99
N THR A 9 -14.80 -25.64 6.11
CA THR A 9 -15.59 -24.39 6.22
C THR A 9 -16.69 -24.44 7.28
N LYS A 10 -16.96 -25.62 7.85
CA LYS A 10 -17.92 -25.81 8.95
C LYS A 10 -17.14 -26.10 10.22
N VAL A 11 -17.37 -25.32 11.27
CA VAL A 11 -16.91 -25.65 12.62
C VAL A 11 -17.71 -26.87 13.09
N THR A 12 -17.19 -28.07 12.84
CA THR A 12 -17.73 -29.27 13.46
C THR A 12 -17.06 -29.45 14.81
N SER A 13 -17.82 -29.84 15.83
CA SER A 13 -17.29 -30.16 17.16
C SER A 13 -16.57 -31.51 17.22
N GLN A 14 -16.35 -32.17 16.07
CA GLN A 14 -15.66 -33.45 16.01
C GLN A 14 -14.15 -33.22 16.00
N ALA A 15 -13.46 -33.75 17.01
CA ALA A 15 -12.02 -33.82 17.02
C ALA A 15 -11.54 -34.84 15.98
N THR A 16 -10.70 -34.40 15.05
CA THR A 16 -9.99 -35.31 14.14
C THR A 16 -8.73 -35.81 14.83
N ASN A 17 -8.62 -37.13 15.01
CA ASN A 17 -7.41 -37.75 15.54
C ASN A 17 -6.49 -38.17 14.39
N ILE A 18 -5.23 -37.73 14.43
CA ILE A 18 -4.22 -38.06 13.43
C ILE A 18 -3.01 -38.64 14.17
N GLU A 19 -2.54 -39.80 13.72
CA GLU A 19 -1.33 -40.44 14.21
C GLU A 19 -0.26 -40.40 13.12
N ILE A 20 0.91 -39.85 13.43
CA ILE A 20 2.08 -39.86 12.55
C ILE A 20 3.12 -40.80 13.17
N ARG A 21 3.58 -41.79 12.40
CA ARG A 21 4.63 -42.73 12.81
C ARG A 21 5.89 -42.52 11.97
N GLY A 22 7.05 -42.54 12.64
CA GLY A 22 8.35 -42.27 12.02
C GLY A 22 8.70 -40.78 11.97
N GLY A 23 9.78 -40.45 11.27
CA GLY A 23 10.30 -39.09 11.16
C GLY A 23 11.30 -38.70 12.27
N ILE A 24 11.77 -37.46 12.22
CA ILE A 24 12.69 -36.87 13.18
C ILE A 24 11.95 -35.73 13.90
N THR A 25 11.95 -35.75 15.22
CA THR A 25 11.40 -34.64 16.02
C THR A 25 12.34 -33.44 15.93
N ILE A 26 11.77 -32.26 15.69
CA ILE A 26 12.50 -30.99 15.66
C ILE A 26 12.16 -30.15 16.88
N PRO A 27 13.08 -29.30 17.37
CA PRO A 27 12.76 -28.31 18.39
C PRO A 27 11.60 -27.43 17.97
N ARG A 28 10.60 -27.35 18.86
CA ARG A 28 9.42 -26.52 18.65
C ARG A 28 9.17 -25.68 19.89
N PHE A 29 9.03 -24.38 19.69
CA PHE A 29 8.61 -23.44 20.72
C PHE A 29 7.16 -23.00 20.47
N ILE A 30 6.35 -22.90 21.52
CA ILE A 30 4.97 -22.41 21.43
C ILE A 30 4.76 -21.25 22.39
N LEU A 31 4.47 -20.06 21.84
CA LEU A 31 4.24 -18.84 22.62
C LEU A 31 3.10 -19.03 23.62
N GLY A 32 3.31 -18.58 24.85
CA GLY A 32 2.33 -18.69 25.95
C GLY A 32 2.23 -20.10 26.57
N LYS A 33 2.92 -21.11 26.03
CA LYS A 33 2.97 -22.48 26.60
C LYS A 33 4.35 -22.90 27.06
N MET A 34 5.40 -22.27 26.52
CA MET A 34 6.80 -22.60 26.80
C MET A 34 7.55 -21.35 27.25
N THR A 35 8.56 -21.55 28.09
CA THR A 35 9.53 -20.54 28.50
C THR A 35 10.77 -20.59 27.62
N ASN A 36 11.59 -19.54 27.64
CA ASN A 36 12.89 -19.55 26.95
C ASN A 36 13.81 -20.68 27.47
N LYS A 37 13.66 -21.10 28.73
CA LYS A 37 14.39 -22.24 29.28
C LYS A 37 13.91 -23.58 28.70
N ASP A 38 12.60 -23.73 28.49
CA ASP A 38 12.06 -24.93 27.83
C ASP A 38 12.59 -25.04 26.40
N TRP A 39 12.73 -23.91 25.69
CA TRP A 39 13.38 -23.88 24.38
C TRP A 39 14.82 -24.38 24.42
N GLU A 40 15.65 -23.88 25.34
CA GLU A 40 17.04 -24.36 25.49
C GLU A 40 17.12 -25.87 25.73
N ASP A 41 16.21 -26.40 26.55
CA ASP A 41 16.14 -27.83 26.85
C ASP A 41 15.66 -28.64 25.64
N GLU A 42 14.72 -28.10 24.87
CA GLU A 42 14.21 -28.71 23.65
C GLU A 42 15.30 -28.81 22.56
N VAL A 43 16.09 -27.76 22.39
CA VAL A 43 17.26 -27.75 21.49
C VAL A 43 18.30 -28.79 21.92
N LYS A 44 18.60 -28.88 23.22
CA LYS A 44 19.57 -29.86 23.76
C LYS A 44 19.10 -31.31 23.59
N LYS A 45 17.79 -31.58 23.69
CA LYS A 45 17.20 -32.91 23.47
C LYS A 45 17.29 -33.38 22.02
N HIS A 46 17.36 -32.44 21.06
CA HIS A 46 17.35 -32.75 19.64
C HIS A 46 18.59 -32.18 18.91
N PRO A 47 19.82 -32.60 19.28
CA PRO A 47 21.06 -32.02 18.74
C PRO A 47 21.26 -32.26 17.23
N ASN A 48 20.58 -33.25 16.66
CA ASN A 48 20.66 -33.61 15.24
C ASN A 48 19.41 -33.18 14.45
N ALA A 49 18.57 -32.31 15.01
CA ALA A 49 17.38 -31.85 14.32
C ALA A 49 17.75 -31.07 13.06
N PRO A 50 17.10 -31.33 11.91
CA PRO A 50 17.41 -30.62 10.66
C PRO A 50 16.91 -29.16 10.63
N GLY A 51 16.06 -28.76 11.58
CA GLY A 51 15.45 -27.43 11.66
C GLY A 51 14.70 -27.24 12.96
N TYR A 52 13.91 -26.17 13.03
CA TYR A 52 13.09 -25.82 14.18
C TYR A 52 11.85 -25.03 13.79
N GLU A 53 10.90 -24.92 14.73
CA GLU A 53 9.72 -24.07 14.58
C GLU A 53 9.45 -23.22 15.82
N LEU A 54 9.13 -21.95 15.58
CA LEU A 54 8.60 -21.04 16.60
C LEU A 54 7.15 -20.73 16.24
N VAL A 55 6.23 -21.09 17.12
CA VAL A 55 4.79 -21.01 16.87
C VAL A 55 4.17 -19.93 17.74
N GLY A 56 3.77 -18.83 17.10
CA GLY A 56 2.99 -17.76 17.70
C GLY A 56 1.48 -18.00 17.60
N TYR A 57 0.70 -16.94 17.81
CA TYR A 57 -0.76 -17.00 17.65
C TYR A 57 -1.16 -16.86 16.18
N ARG A 58 -0.44 -16.02 15.43
CA ARG A 58 -0.63 -15.79 14.00
C ARG A 58 0.68 -15.76 13.22
N SER A 59 1.80 -16.06 13.86
CA SER A 59 3.09 -16.21 13.22
C SER A 59 3.61 -17.65 13.35
N LEU A 60 4.26 -18.14 12.29
CA LEU A 60 5.04 -19.37 12.31
C LEU A 60 6.41 -19.05 11.74
N ILE A 61 7.46 -19.29 12.51
CA ILE A 61 8.83 -19.16 12.00
C ILE A 61 9.40 -20.56 11.83
N THR A 62 9.87 -20.87 10.64
CA THR A 62 10.49 -22.14 10.30
C THR A 62 11.92 -21.91 9.84
N GLY A 63 12.88 -22.45 10.58
CA GLY A 63 14.30 -22.32 10.26
C GLY A 63 15.03 -23.65 10.20
N SER A 64 16.23 -23.62 9.63
CA SER A 64 17.13 -24.77 9.54
C SER A 64 18.05 -24.87 10.75
N ALA A 65 18.73 -26.01 10.90
CA ALA A 65 19.76 -26.19 11.92
C ALA A 65 20.88 -25.13 11.86
N LYS A 66 21.06 -24.43 10.72
CA LYS A 66 22.11 -23.41 10.52
C LYS A 66 21.80 -22.07 11.18
N THR A 67 20.54 -21.84 11.57
CA THR A 67 20.10 -20.58 12.19
C THR A 67 19.53 -20.77 13.58
N ILE A 68 19.46 -22.01 14.08
CA ILE A 68 18.89 -22.33 15.39
C ILE A 68 19.62 -21.62 16.54
N ASP A 69 20.93 -21.39 16.38
CA ASP A 69 21.75 -20.69 17.36
C ASP A 69 21.39 -19.20 17.49
N LEU A 70 20.70 -18.60 16.51
CA LEU A 70 20.22 -17.22 16.56
C LEU A 70 18.97 -17.07 17.44
N VAL A 71 18.26 -18.16 17.75
CA VAL A 71 17.04 -18.13 18.56
C VAL A 71 17.40 -18.01 20.05
N LYS A 72 17.69 -16.78 20.50
CA LYS A 72 18.08 -16.48 21.89
C LYS A 72 16.89 -16.26 22.82
N ASP A 73 15.85 -15.59 22.33
CA ASP A 73 14.65 -15.24 23.10
C ASP A 73 13.40 -15.49 22.24
N PRO A 74 12.97 -16.77 22.10
CA PRO A 74 11.85 -17.11 21.22
C PRO A 74 10.54 -16.43 21.64
N THR A 75 10.37 -16.11 22.93
CA THR A 75 9.23 -15.34 23.43
C THR A 75 9.19 -13.96 22.79
N LYS A 76 10.25 -13.15 22.97
CA LYS A 76 10.30 -11.80 22.38
C LYS A 76 10.31 -11.83 20.86
N ILE A 77 10.97 -12.82 20.26
CA ILE A 77 10.96 -13.01 18.81
C ILE A 77 9.53 -13.11 18.33
N LEU A 78 8.71 -14.01 18.87
CA LEU A 78 7.32 -14.18 18.40
C LEU A 78 6.44 -12.98 18.76
N GLU A 79 6.54 -12.43 19.98
CA GLU A 79 5.80 -11.23 20.37
C GLU A 79 6.06 -10.05 19.41
N SER A 80 7.28 -9.90 18.91
CA SER A 80 7.60 -8.87 17.93
C SER A 80 6.87 -9.08 16.60
N LYS A 81 6.64 -10.34 16.17
CA LYS A 81 5.97 -10.66 14.90
C LYS A 81 4.48 -10.47 15.08
N GLU A 82 3.92 -10.95 16.19
CA GLU A 82 2.52 -10.71 16.52
C GLU A 82 2.18 -9.22 16.54
N LYS A 83 3.08 -8.37 17.08
CA LYS A 83 2.93 -6.92 17.05
C LYS A 83 2.92 -6.37 15.62
N VAL A 84 3.84 -6.79 14.76
CA VAL A 84 3.91 -6.32 13.37
C VAL A 84 2.67 -6.75 12.58
N ILE A 85 2.20 -7.98 12.73
CA ILE A 85 0.96 -8.47 12.10
C ILE A 85 -0.24 -7.65 12.59
N ALA A 86 -0.31 -7.33 13.88
CA ALA A 86 -1.38 -6.47 14.40
C ALA A 86 -1.34 -5.04 13.84
N LEU A 87 -0.16 -4.50 13.54
CA LEU A 87 -0.02 -3.21 12.87
C LEU A 87 -0.50 -3.27 11.41
N HIS A 88 -0.27 -4.39 10.72
CA HIS A 88 -0.76 -4.59 9.34
C HIS A 88 -2.27 -4.77 9.30
N ASP A 89 -2.84 -5.54 10.25
CA ASP A 89 -4.29 -5.60 10.44
C ASP A 89 -4.90 -4.21 10.62
N LYS A 90 -4.31 -3.40 11.52
CA LYS A 90 -4.79 -2.04 11.79
C LYS A 90 -4.75 -1.22 10.50
N THR A 91 -3.64 -1.29 9.75
CA THR A 91 -3.52 -0.58 8.47
C THR A 91 -4.57 -0.98 7.46
N SER A 92 -4.86 -2.27 7.37
CA SER A 92 -5.91 -2.81 6.52
C SER A 92 -7.32 -2.64 7.08
N GLY A 93 -7.51 -2.15 8.30
CA GLY A 93 -8.85 -2.07 8.93
C GLY A 93 -9.47 -3.45 9.22
N ILE A 94 -8.66 -4.46 9.51
CA ILE A 94 -9.08 -5.80 9.94
C ILE A 94 -9.22 -5.78 11.47
N ASP A 95 -10.37 -5.30 11.95
CA ASP A 95 -10.62 -4.99 13.37
C ASP A 95 -11.54 -5.97 14.09
N GLY A 96 -12.18 -6.90 13.38
CA GLY A 96 -13.19 -7.80 13.96
C GLY A 96 -14.61 -7.24 14.02
N SER A 97 -14.87 -6.05 13.46
CA SER A 97 -16.19 -5.40 13.55
C SER A 97 -17.30 -6.10 12.76
N SER A 98 -16.95 -6.88 11.74
CA SER A 98 -17.90 -7.63 10.91
C SER A 98 -17.26 -8.91 10.37
N PRO A 99 -18.04 -9.87 9.81
CA PRO A 99 -17.48 -11.02 9.12
C PRO A 99 -16.53 -10.66 7.97
N LEU A 100 -16.71 -9.48 7.34
CA LEU A 100 -15.89 -8.98 6.25
C LEU A 100 -14.59 -8.30 6.74
N HIS A 101 -14.54 -7.87 8.00
CA HIS A 101 -13.38 -7.23 8.63
C HIS A 101 -12.79 -8.08 9.76
N ARG A 102 -13.17 -9.35 9.82
CA ARG A 102 -12.68 -10.27 10.84
C ARG A 102 -11.20 -10.55 10.63
N LYS A 103 -10.49 -10.70 11.74
CA LYS A 103 -9.15 -11.29 11.70
C LYS A 103 -9.21 -12.67 11.05
N PRO A 104 -8.26 -13.02 10.17
CA PRO A 104 -8.19 -14.34 9.56
C PRO A 104 -8.26 -15.45 10.62
N ILE A 105 -9.10 -16.46 10.36
CA ILE A 105 -9.22 -17.64 11.23
C ILE A 105 -8.34 -18.73 10.64
N GLY A 106 -7.35 -19.18 11.39
CA GLY A 106 -6.45 -20.27 10.98
C GLY A 106 -5.37 -19.87 9.96
N LEU A 107 -5.38 -18.64 9.46
CA LEU A 107 -4.23 -18.09 8.73
C LEU A 107 -3.08 -17.83 9.71
N VAL A 108 -1.90 -18.27 9.31
CA VAL A 108 -0.66 -18.04 10.04
C VAL A 108 0.33 -17.46 9.04
N GLU A 109 0.88 -16.29 9.38
CA GLU A 109 1.95 -15.66 8.61
C GLU A 109 3.21 -16.49 8.79
N HIS A 110 3.63 -17.16 7.71
CA HIS A 110 4.71 -18.13 7.76
C HIS A 110 6.03 -17.50 7.31
N PHE A 111 6.96 -17.30 8.23
CA PHE A 111 8.31 -16.81 7.98
C PHE A 111 9.26 -18.00 7.82
N ILE A 112 9.80 -18.21 6.62
CA ILE A 112 10.58 -19.40 6.26
C ILE A 112 12.02 -19.03 5.91
N GLU A 113 12.98 -19.70 6.55
CA GLU A 113 14.36 -19.72 6.05
C GLU A 113 14.39 -20.44 4.70
N THR A 114 14.84 -19.74 3.66
CA THR A 114 14.87 -20.25 2.28
C THR A 114 16.28 -20.21 1.71
N GLY A 115 16.55 -21.16 0.81
CA GLY A 115 17.76 -21.21 -0.01
C GLY A 115 17.57 -20.71 -1.44
N SER A 116 16.42 -20.06 -1.72
CA SER A 116 16.10 -19.53 -3.05
C SER A 116 17.21 -18.59 -3.53
N GLN A 117 17.67 -18.78 -4.77
CA GLN A 117 18.68 -17.90 -5.36
C GLN A 117 17.99 -16.65 -5.94
N GLY A 118 18.58 -15.47 -5.73
CA GLY A 118 18.15 -14.24 -6.40
C GLY A 118 17.34 -13.23 -5.56
N SER A 119 16.90 -13.60 -4.34
CA SER A 119 16.16 -12.68 -3.45
C SER A 119 16.69 -12.76 -2.01
N TYR A 120 16.84 -11.59 -1.37
CA TYR A 120 17.22 -11.48 0.05
C TYR A 120 16.04 -11.80 0.98
N MET A 121 14.89 -11.23 0.67
CA MET A 121 13.58 -11.53 1.27
C MET A 121 12.55 -11.57 0.13
N TYR A 122 11.40 -12.23 0.34
CA TYR A 122 10.27 -12.19 -0.59
C TYR A 122 8.97 -12.58 0.11
N ALA A 123 7.84 -12.20 -0.47
CA ALA A 123 6.51 -12.74 -0.19
C ALA A 123 6.04 -13.63 -1.33
N PHE A 124 5.40 -14.75 -1.02
CA PHE A 124 4.74 -15.60 -2.00
C PHE A 124 3.52 -16.27 -1.36
N ASP A 125 2.73 -17.00 -2.16
CA ASP A 125 1.52 -17.68 -1.67
C ASP A 125 1.80 -18.42 -0.34
N LYS A 126 1.09 -17.99 0.71
CA LYS A 126 1.10 -18.52 2.08
C LYS A 126 2.38 -18.36 2.91
N HIS A 127 3.43 -17.70 2.42
CA HIS A 127 4.65 -17.54 3.20
C HIS A 127 5.53 -16.34 2.79
N LEU A 128 6.41 -15.96 3.70
CA LEU A 128 7.48 -15.00 3.53
C LEU A 128 8.81 -15.74 3.58
N GLY A 129 9.65 -15.58 2.57
CA GLY A 129 10.97 -16.21 2.46
C GLY A 129 12.08 -15.30 2.93
N PHE A 130 13.02 -15.84 3.72
CA PHE A 130 14.18 -15.11 4.25
C PHE A 130 15.46 -15.88 3.94
N ASN A 131 16.33 -15.29 3.12
CA ASN A 131 17.50 -15.97 2.58
C ASN A 131 18.57 -16.29 3.64
N TYR A 132 18.81 -17.58 3.83
CA TYR A 132 19.83 -18.16 4.70
C TYR A 132 19.99 -17.41 6.03
N ARG A 133 21.23 -17.29 6.51
CA ARG A 133 21.54 -16.75 7.84
C ARG A 133 21.38 -15.24 7.90
N ASP A 134 21.63 -14.51 6.82
CA ASP A 134 21.70 -13.04 6.87
C ASP A 134 20.33 -12.39 6.95
N ALA A 135 19.31 -12.91 6.24
CA ALA A 135 17.94 -12.46 6.43
C ALA A 135 17.35 -13.00 7.76
N MET A 136 17.67 -14.24 8.12
CA MET A 136 17.20 -14.82 9.39
C MET A 136 17.76 -14.11 10.62
N LYS A 137 18.95 -13.48 10.57
CA LYS A 137 19.41 -12.60 11.64
C LYS A 137 18.45 -11.45 11.91
N VAL A 138 17.81 -10.90 10.88
CA VAL A 138 16.82 -9.81 11.03
C VAL A 138 15.51 -10.37 11.59
N VAL A 139 15.06 -11.53 11.09
CA VAL A 139 13.84 -12.19 11.59
C VAL A 139 13.98 -12.62 13.04
N LEU A 140 15.13 -13.15 13.46
CA LEU A 140 15.33 -13.74 14.78
C LEU A 140 15.87 -12.75 15.82
N ASP A 141 16.03 -11.48 15.45
CA ASP A 141 16.42 -10.42 16.36
C ASP A 141 15.21 -9.51 16.68
N PRO A 142 14.61 -9.65 17.89
CA PRO A 142 13.46 -8.85 18.29
C PRO A 142 13.78 -7.39 18.58
N GLU A 143 15.06 -6.97 18.57
CA GLU A 143 15.52 -5.60 18.87
C GLU A 143 16.11 -4.89 17.63
N ASN A 144 16.33 -5.59 16.52
CA ASN A 144 16.86 -5.04 15.27
C ASN A 144 16.08 -3.77 14.83
N GLN A 145 16.74 -2.67 14.50
CA GLN A 145 16.00 -1.47 14.06
C GLN A 145 15.74 -1.45 12.55
N GLU A 146 16.49 -2.21 11.76
CA GLU A 146 16.40 -2.29 10.30
C GLU A 146 15.50 -3.45 9.84
N ARG A 147 14.22 -3.44 10.27
CA ARG A 147 13.24 -4.49 9.93
C ARG A 147 12.35 -4.16 8.72
N TRP A 148 12.73 -3.15 7.93
CA TRP A 148 11.95 -2.70 6.76
C TRP A 148 11.53 -3.86 5.86
N GLY A 149 12.47 -4.75 5.51
CA GLY A 149 12.18 -5.92 4.69
C GLY A 149 11.09 -6.82 5.28
N ILE A 150 11.07 -7.05 6.59
CA ILE A 150 10.01 -7.86 7.23
C ILE A 150 8.64 -7.19 7.09
N TRP A 151 8.56 -5.88 7.29
CA TRP A 151 7.31 -5.15 7.15
C TRP A 151 6.85 -5.07 5.70
N HIS A 152 7.79 -4.90 4.78
CA HIS A 152 7.55 -4.86 3.36
C HIS A 152 7.03 -6.21 2.84
N GLU A 153 7.73 -7.32 3.11
CA GLU A 153 7.26 -8.65 2.69
C GLU A 153 5.91 -9.01 3.30
N LEU A 154 5.70 -8.69 4.58
CA LEU A 154 4.39 -8.90 5.18
C LEU A 154 3.33 -8.04 4.50
N GLY A 155 3.64 -6.77 4.18
CA GLY A 155 2.76 -5.86 3.46
C GLY A 155 2.20 -6.44 2.16
N HIS A 156 3.01 -7.18 1.39
CA HIS A 156 2.54 -7.80 0.14
C HIS A 156 1.36 -8.76 0.37
N THR A 157 1.29 -9.41 1.54
CA THR A 157 0.15 -10.29 1.89
C THR A 157 -1.14 -9.53 2.21
N TYR A 158 -1.07 -8.21 2.40
CA TYR A 158 -2.21 -7.33 2.71
C TYR A 158 -2.63 -6.43 1.55
N GLN A 159 -1.87 -6.41 0.45
CA GLN A 159 -2.17 -5.51 -0.67
C GLN A 159 -3.54 -5.79 -1.29
N VAL A 160 -4.21 -4.70 -1.66
CA VAL A 160 -5.50 -4.74 -2.32
C VAL A 160 -5.28 -4.56 -3.81
N GLU A 161 -5.49 -5.62 -4.58
CA GLU A 161 -5.23 -5.65 -6.03
C GLU A 161 -5.97 -4.54 -6.81
N SER A 162 -7.20 -4.21 -6.39
CA SER A 162 -7.96 -3.12 -7.01
C SER A 162 -7.39 -1.71 -6.72
N MET A 163 -6.45 -1.58 -5.78
CA MET A 163 -5.66 -0.36 -5.55
C MET A 163 -4.33 -0.37 -6.32
N ASN A 164 -3.96 -1.50 -6.93
CA ASN A 164 -2.65 -1.72 -7.54
C ASN A 164 -2.72 -1.46 -9.05
N TRP A 165 -2.55 -0.20 -9.47
CA TRP A 165 -2.32 0.14 -10.87
C TRP A 165 -0.82 0.05 -11.21
N TYR A 166 -0.44 0.35 -12.45
CA TYR A 166 0.87 0.21 -13.08
C TYR A 166 2.03 0.32 -12.10
N ASP A 167 2.71 -0.81 -11.87
CA ASP A 167 3.93 -0.90 -11.08
C ASP A 167 3.82 -0.29 -9.67
N LEU A 168 2.65 -0.38 -9.03
CA LEU A 168 2.45 0.05 -7.65
C LEU A 168 2.77 -1.04 -6.62
N ASP A 169 3.06 -2.26 -7.04
CA ASP A 169 3.22 -3.40 -6.13
C ASP A 169 4.30 -3.11 -5.08
N GLU A 170 5.44 -2.59 -5.51
CA GLU A 170 6.58 -2.19 -4.66
C GLU A 170 6.41 -0.80 -4.02
N VAL A 171 5.35 -0.07 -4.37
CA VAL A 171 5.08 1.28 -3.84
C VAL A 171 4.02 1.24 -2.74
N ALA A 172 2.83 0.71 -3.04
CA ALA A 172 1.69 0.68 -2.13
C ALA A 172 1.95 -0.23 -0.93
N VAL A 173 2.74 -1.29 -1.10
CA VAL A 173 3.19 -2.15 0.01
C VAL A 173 3.87 -1.34 1.12
N ASN A 174 4.58 -0.27 0.76
CA ASN A 174 5.32 0.54 1.71
C ASN A 174 4.43 1.47 2.56
N ILE A 175 3.11 1.54 2.30
CA ILE A 175 2.15 2.10 3.26
C ILE A 175 2.19 1.30 4.56
N PHE A 176 2.22 -0.02 4.47
CA PHE A 176 2.31 -0.91 5.64
C PHE A 176 3.66 -0.76 6.35
N SER A 177 4.76 -0.73 5.59
CA SER A 177 6.11 -0.53 6.11
C SER A 177 6.24 0.80 6.86
N MET A 178 5.79 1.90 6.26
CA MET A 178 5.84 3.24 6.88
C MET A 178 5.00 3.30 8.15
N ARG A 179 3.79 2.72 8.16
CA ARG A 179 2.95 2.68 9.38
C ARG A 179 3.53 1.81 10.47
N ALA A 180 4.13 0.66 10.13
CA ALA A 180 4.83 -0.17 11.10
C ALA A 180 6.03 0.57 11.70
N GLN A 181 6.82 1.24 10.87
CA GLN A 181 7.95 2.07 11.30
C GLN A 181 7.53 3.19 12.25
N LYS A 182 6.51 3.97 11.86
CA LYS A 182 5.91 5.06 12.65
C LYS A 182 5.40 4.55 14.01
N ALA A 183 4.67 3.44 14.03
CA ALA A 183 4.11 2.86 15.26
C ALA A 183 5.19 2.30 16.21
N LEU A 184 6.39 2.04 15.72
CA LEU A 184 7.56 1.64 16.52
C LEU A 184 8.39 2.86 16.97
N GLY A 185 7.93 4.08 16.71
CA GLY A 185 8.61 5.31 17.12
C GLY A 185 9.89 5.59 16.35
N GLN A 186 10.07 4.97 15.19
CA GLN A 186 11.23 5.20 14.34
C GLN A 186 10.98 6.37 13.39
N ARG A 187 12.07 7.10 13.08
CA ARG A 187 12.07 8.12 12.03
C ARG A 187 11.69 7.50 10.69
N SER A 188 10.88 8.20 9.89
CA SER A 188 10.35 7.65 8.65
C SER A 188 11.47 7.41 7.62
N ARG A 189 11.28 6.40 6.75
CA ARG A 189 12.23 6.04 5.69
C ARG A 189 12.41 7.18 4.68
N LEU A 190 11.31 7.87 4.35
CA LEU A 190 11.32 9.04 3.47
C LEU A 190 12.23 10.15 4.02
N GLU A 191 12.27 10.35 5.33
CA GLU A 191 13.19 11.32 5.95
C GLU A 191 14.62 10.82 6.03
N LYS A 192 14.81 9.58 6.50
CA LYS A 192 16.15 8.98 6.65
C LYS A 192 16.92 8.99 5.33
N ASN A 193 16.21 8.76 4.22
CA ASN A 193 16.76 8.73 2.87
C ASN A 193 16.72 10.10 2.16
N GLN A 194 16.18 11.14 2.78
CA GLN A 194 16.03 12.48 2.22
C GLN A 194 15.15 12.55 0.96
N ASP A 195 14.15 11.66 0.88
CA ASP A 195 13.27 11.50 -0.28
C ASP A 195 12.36 12.70 -0.51
N TYR A 196 12.01 13.45 0.54
CA TYR A 196 11.22 14.68 0.43
C TYR A 196 11.85 15.72 -0.52
N THR A 197 13.18 15.78 -0.59
CA THR A 197 13.86 16.66 -1.56
C THR A 197 13.54 16.25 -3.00
N ARG A 198 13.50 14.94 -3.28
CA ARG A 198 13.17 14.38 -4.59
C ARG A 198 11.68 14.55 -4.90
N ILE A 199 10.82 14.31 -3.91
CA ILE A 199 9.37 14.52 -3.98
C ILE A 199 9.05 15.97 -4.33
N PHE A 200 9.55 16.95 -3.56
CA PHE A 200 9.22 18.36 -3.81
C PHE A 200 9.82 18.85 -5.12
N LYS A 201 11.03 18.41 -5.49
CA LYS A 201 11.60 18.69 -6.82
C LYS A 201 10.69 18.19 -7.95
N TYR A 202 10.03 17.05 -7.78
CA TYR A 202 9.06 16.54 -8.75
C TYR A 202 7.76 17.37 -8.75
N LEU A 203 7.21 17.68 -7.58
CA LEU A 203 5.96 18.44 -7.45
C LEU A 203 6.06 19.89 -7.94
N ASP A 204 7.25 20.48 -7.88
CA ASP A 204 7.56 21.85 -8.32
C ASP A 204 7.83 21.94 -9.84
N GLN A 205 7.76 20.84 -10.58
CA GLN A 205 7.91 20.86 -12.03
C GLN A 205 6.72 21.58 -12.69
N ASN A 206 7.03 22.52 -13.59
CA ASN A 206 6.06 23.26 -14.41
C ASN A 206 5.72 22.55 -15.74
N GLN A 207 6.33 21.41 -16.01
CA GLN A 207 6.03 20.56 -17.18
C GLN A 207 5.01 19.47 -16.83
N THR A 208 4.50 18.78 -17.85
CA THR A 208 3.69 17.57 -17.68
C THR A 208 4.40 16.59 -16.77
N LYS A 209 3.72 16.20 -15.68
CA LYS A 209 4.22 15.23 -14.70
C LYS A 209 3.77 13.84 -15.10
N ASP A 210 4.68 12.88 -14.97
CA ASP A 210 4.37 11.45 -15.12
C ASP A 210 4.66 10.75 -13.80
N PHE A 211 3.60 10.43 -13.06
CA PHE A 211 3.69 9.76 -11.75
C PHE A 211 4.30 8.37 -11.85
N ASP A 212 3.99 7.64 -12.91
CA ASP A 212 4.33 6.23 -13.02
C ASP A 212 5.80 6.01 -13.39
N GLN A 213 6.47 7.03 -13.93
CA GLN A 213 7.91 7.00 -14.23
C GLN A 213 8.80 7.48 -13.08
N GLN A 214 8.22 7.80 -11.91
CA GLN A 214 8.99 8.21 -10.74
C GLN A 214 9.49 7.00 -9.93
N ASP A 215 10.59 7.21 -9.20
CA ASP A 215 11.14 6.25 -8.23
C ASP A 215 10.09 5.84 -7.18
N GLU A 216 10.17 4.60 -6.72
CA GLU A 216 9.22 3.99 -5.77
C GLU A 216 8.97 4.86 -4.53
N PHE A 217 10.03 5.42 -3.94
CA PHE A 217 9.92 6.26 -2.74
C PHE A 217 9.39 7.66 -3.04
N VAL A 218 9.55 8.17 -4.26
CA VAL A 218 8.89 9.41 -4.70
C VAL A 218 7.39 9.17 -4.83
N ARG A 219 6.97 8.07 -5.45
CA ARG A 219 5.56 7.67 -5.61
C ARG A 219 4.91 7.38 -4.25
N LEU A 220 5.63 6.75 -3.33
CA LEU A 220 5.21 6.52 -1.95
C LEU A 220 4.88 7.84 -1.23
N GLY A 221 5.55 8.94 -1.58
CA GLY A 221 5.29 10.28 -1.04
C GLY A 221 3.82 10.70 -1.16
N MET A 222 3.17 10.43 -2.30
CA MET A 222 1.75 10.73 -2.50
C MET A 222 0.88 10.00 -1.47
N PHE A 223 1.10 8.70 -1.33
CA PHE A 223 0.36 7.88 -0.37
C PHE A 223 0.61 8.34 1.07
N TRP A 224 1.86 8.65 1.42
CA TRP A 224 2.19 9.05 2.78
C TRP A 224 1.63 10.43 3.14
N GLN A 225 1.57 11.36 2.19
CA GLN A 225 0.97 12.67 2.42
C GLN A 225 -0.53 12.60 2.73
N LEU A 226 -1.25 11.61 2.21
CA LEU A 226 -2.65 11.35 2.58
C LEU A 226 -2.77 10.92 4.06
N GLU A 227 -1.88 10.05 4.55
CA GLU A 227 -1.82 9.69 5.98
C GLU A 227 -1.51 10.91 6.85
N LEU A 228 -0.55 11.76 6.43
CA LEU A 228 -0.18 12.95 7.19
C LEU A 228 -1.33 13.99 7.23
N ALA A 229 -2.08 14.12 6.13
CA ALA A 229 -3.16 15.10 6.02
C ALA A 229 -4.44 14.66 6.75
N PHE A 230 -4.80 13.37 6.70
CA PHE A 230 -6.10 12.87 7.15
C PHE A 230 -6.03 11.96 8.38
N GLY A 231 -4.82 11.66 8.86
CA GLY A 231 -4.59 10.94 10.11
C GLY A 231 -4.68 9.41 9.99
N GLU A 232 -4.48 8.75 11.14
CA GLU A 232 -4.28 7.30 11.21
C GLU A 232 -5.49 6.44 10.79
N ASP A 233 -6.68 7.06 10.73
CA ASP A 233 -7.93 6.42 10.32
C ASP A 233 -8.16 6.46 8.81
N PHE A 234 -7.34 7.18 8.04
CA PHE A 234 -7.48 7.27 6.59
C PHE A 234 -7.34 5.90 5.90
N TYR A 235 -6.18 5.26 6.03
CA TYR A 235 -5.93 3.96 5.38
C TYR A 235 -6.80 2.82 5.89
N PRO A 236 -7.08 2.65 7.20
CA PRO A 236 -7.97 1.59 7.66
C PRO A 236 -9.36 1.72 7.06
N ASN A 237 -9.91 2.94 6.98
CA ASN A 237 -11.22 3.17 6.38
C ASN A 237 -11.20 3.02 4.86
N LEU A 238 -10.11 3.40 4.19
CA LEU A 238 -9.93 3.17 2.75
C LEU A 238 -9.94 1.68 2.44
N HIS A 239 -9.13 0.86 3.13
CA HIS A 239 -9.11 -0.59 2.90
C HIS A 239 -10.45 -1.26 3.22
N ARG A 240 -11.18 -0.77 4.24
CA ARG A 240 -12.56 -1.22 4.51
C ARG A 240 -13.49 -0.93 3.35
N LEU A 241 -13.48 0.30 2.85
CA LEU A 241 -14.30 0.71 1.71
C LEU A 241 -14.09 -0.18 0.50
N TYR A 242 -12.82 -0.47 0.16
CA TYR A 242 -12.47 -1.36 -0.94
C TYR A 242 -13.00 -2.79 -0.74
N ARG A 243 -12.90 -3.33 0.47
CA ARG A 243 -13.48 -4.66 0.79
C ARG A 243 -15.00 -4.68 0.75
N GLU A 244 -15.64 -3.63 1.26
CA GLU A 244 -17.09 -3.49 1.33
C GLU A 244 -17.73 -3.35 -0.05
N GLU A 245 -17.15 -2.50 -0.91
CA GLU A 245 -17.67 -2.29 -2.26
C GLU A 245 -17.26 -3.40 -3.22
N GLY A 246 -16.10 -4.05 -3.01
CA GLY A 246 -15.67 -5.24 -3.75
C GLY A 246 -15.67 -5.05 -5.26
N LYS A 247 -15.38 -3.83 -5.74
CA LYS A 247 -15.49 -3.49 -7.17
C LYS A 247 -14.44 -4.24 -7.98
N LEU A 248 -14.89 -4.82 -9.09
CA LEU A 248 -14.01 -5.29 -10.15
C LEU A 248 -13.56 -4.09 -10.98
N LEU A 249 -12.26 -3.82 -11.00
CA LEU A 249 -11.65 -2.75 -11.79
C LEU A 249 -10.67 -3.41 -12.75
N GLU A 250 -11.01 -3.42 -14.04
CA GLU A 250 -10.28 -4.20 -15.05
C GLU A 250 -9.15 -3.39 -15.68
N THR A 251 -9.28 -2.06 -15.68
CA THR A 251 -8.31 -1.17 -16.33
C THR A 251 -7.54 -0.30 -15.33
N GLU A 252 -6.33 0.07 -15.74
CA GLU A 252 -5.48 1.03 -15.02
C GLU A 252 -6.17 2.36 -14.74
N GLN A 253 -6.97 2.84 -15.70
CA GLN A 253 -7.72 4.08 -15.55
C GLN A 253 -8.82 3.93 -14.50
N GLU A 254 -9.57 2.82 -14.50
CA GLU A 254 -10.59 2.55 -13.48
C GLU A 254 -9.99 2.47 -12.09
N LYS A 255 -8.86 1.77 -11.91
CA LYS A 255 -8.14 1.69 -10.65
C LYS A 255 -7.75 3.09 -10.13
N ARG A 256 -7.17 3.95 -10.97
CA ARG A 256 -6.81 5.33 -10.60
C ARG A 256 -8.02 6.19 -10.24
N GLN A 257 -9.04 6.20 -11.10
CA GLN A 257 -10.24 7.01 -10.86
C GLN A 257 -10.95 6.55 -9.58
N TYR A 258 -11.01 5.24 -9.34
CA TYR A 258 -11.61 4.72 -8.12
C TYR A 258 -10.77 5.04 -6.87
N PHE A 259 -9.43 5.07 -6.96
CA PHE A 259 -8.60 5.55 -5.87
C PHE A 259 -8.85 7.03 -5.56
N ILE A 260 -8.94 7.89 -6.59
CA ILE A 260 -9.28 9.32 -6.42
C ILE A 260 -10.63 9.50 -5.73
N LEU A 261 -11.66 8.79 -6.21
CA LEU A 261 -13.01 8.82 -5.63
C LEU A 261 -13.01 8.32 -4.17
N SER A 262 -12.36 7.19 -3.92
CA SER A 262 -12.32 6.55 -2.61
C SER A 262 -11.56 7.39 -1.59
N ALA A 263 -10.39 7.91 -1.95
CA ALA A 263 -9.62 8.81 -1.10
C ALA A 263 -10.42 10.07 -0.75
N SER A 264 -11.10 10.67 -1.74
CA SER A 264 -11.93 11.86 -1.53
C SER A 264 -13.17 11.58 -0.65
N LYS A 265 -13.78 10.41 -0.80
CA LYS A 265 -14.90 9.95 0.03
C LYS A 265 -14.47 9.75 1.49
N ILE A 266 -13.32 9.11 1.73
CA ILE A 266 -12.79 8.88 3.08
C ILE A 266 -12.36 10.20 3.74
N SER A 267 -11.71 11.09 3.00
CA SER A 267 -11.30 12.41 3.51
C SER A 267 -12.44 13.42 3.59
N GLN A 268 -13.63 13.09 3.06
CA GLN A 268 -14.77 13.99 2.89
C GLN A 268 -14.38 15.33 2.24
N THR A 269 -13.42 15.28 1.32
CA THR A 269 -12.83 16.46 0.66
C THR A 269 -12.61 16.14 -0.81
N ASN A 270 -12.89 17.07 -1.71
CA ASN A 270 -12.54 16.95 -3.11
C ASN A 270 -11.00 17.02 -3.26
N LEU A 271 -10.35 15.88 -3.52
CA LEU A 271 -8.89 15.78 -3.65
C LEU A 271 -8.37 15.96 -5.08
N VAL A 272 -9.20 16.41 -6.03
CA VAL A 272 -8.76 16.64 -7.42
C VAL A 272 -7.46 17.46 -7.49
N PRO A 273 -7.33 18.61 -6.81
CA PRO A 273 -6.09 19.40 -6.86
C PRO A 273 -4.85 18.64 -6.37
N PHE A 274 -5.02 17.76 -5.38
CA PHE A 274 -3.92 16.94 -4.86
C PHE A 274 -3.45 15.92 -5.90
N PHE A 275 -4.38 15.21 -6.55
CA PHE A 275 -4.04 14.19 -7.54
C PHE A 275 -3.45 14.79 -8.82
N GLU A 276 -3.99 15.92 -9.28
CA GLU A 276 -3.44 16.66 -10.43
C GLU A 276 -2.03 17.19 -10.13
N LYS A 277 -1.79 17.69 -8.91
CA LYS A 277 -0.45 18.12 -8.48
C LYS A 277 0.57 16.98 -8.54
N TRP A 278 0.14 15.76 -8.24
CA TRP A 278 0.93 14.52 -8.37
C TRP A 278 0.98 13.95 -9.79
N GLY A 279 0.36 14.60 -10.78
CA GLY A 279 0.36 14.14 -12.18
C GLY A 279 -0.60 12.99 -12.47
N ILE A 280 -1.58 12.71 -11.60
CA ILE A 280 -2.62 11.72 -11.84
C ILE A 280 -3.84 12.42 -12.43
N GLN A 281 -4.15 12.11 -13.69
CA GLN A 281 -5.28 12.71 -14.41
C GLN A 281 -6.61 12.35 -13.76
N VAL A 282 -7.47 13.35 -13.55
CA VAL A 282 -8.86 13.19 -13.16
C VAL A 282 -9.75 13.28 -14.41
N THR A 283 -10.66 12.33 -14.58
CA THR A 283 -11.63 12.38 -15.68
C THR A 283 -12.82 13.27 -15.34
N ASP A 284 -13.48 13.86 -16.34
CA ASP A 284 -14.69 14.68 -16.15
C ASP A 284 -15.80 13.94 -15.38
N ALA A 285 -15.91 12.62 -15.58
CA ALA A 285 -16.87 11.78 -14.86
C ALA A 285 -16.54 11.66 -13.36
N THR A 286 -15.26 11.60 -13.01
CA THR A 286 -14.79 11.62 -11.62
C THR A 286 -14.97 13.00 -11.01
N ASP A 287 -14.54 14.05 -11.72
CA ASP A 287 -14.67 15.44 -11.25
C ASP A 287 -16.12 15.81 -10.94
N LYS A 288 -17.04 15.48 -11.84
CA LYS A 288 -18.49 15.68 -11.63
C LYS A 288 -19.03 14.97 -10.39
N GLN A 289 -18.52 13.78 -10.06
CA GLN A 289 -18.91 13.06 -8.84
C GLN A 289 -18.34 13.71 -7.57
N LEU A 290 -17.18 14.36 -7.67
CA LEU A 290 -16.51 15.00 -6.55
C LEU A 290 -16.93 16.46 -6.34
N ALA A 291 -17.61 17.08 -7.31
CA ALA A 291 -18.10 18.46 -7.23
C ALA A 291 -19.01 18.76 -6.03
N GLN A 292 -19.62 17.73 -5.44
CA GLN A 292 -20.47 17.83 -4.25
C GLN A 292 -19.70 17.83 -2.91
N LEU A 293 -18.41 17.47 -2.92
CA LEU A 293 -17.57 17.48 -1.72
C LEU A 293 -16.97 18.87 -1.49
N PRO A 294 -16.66 19.24 -0.22
CA PRO A 294 -15.90 20.45 0.09
C PRO A 294 -14.59 20.53 -0.68
N LYS A 295 -14.25 21.72 -1.19
CA LYS A 295 -12.97 21.95 -1.88
C LYS A 295 -11.79 21.74 -0.93
N LEU A 296 -10.69 21.18 -1.45
CA LEU A 296 -9.42 21.19 -0.74
C LEU A 296 -8.92 22.62 -0.62
N THR A 297 -8.56 23.04 0.61
CA THR A 297 -8.11 24.42 0.87
C THR A 297 -6.64 24.50 1.27
N LYS A 298 -5.98 23.35 1.46
CA LYS A 298 -4.63 23.23 2.00
C LYS A 298 -3.74 22.48 1.03
N LYS A 299 -2.50 22.93 0.88
CA LYS A 299 -1.47 22.32 0.02
C LYS A 299 -0.93 21.04 0.66
N ILE A 300 -1.77 20.01 0.82
CA ILE A 300 -1.40 18.78 1.53
C ILE A 300 -0.24 18.01 0.87
N TRP A 301 0.06 18.32 -0.40
CA TRP A 301 1.24 17.83 -1.10
C TRP A 301 2.58 18.41 -0.60
N GLU A 302 2.55 19.32 0.38
CA GLU A 302 3.74 19.88 1.05
C GLU A 302 4.04 19.19 2.40
N TYR A 303 3.16 18.28 2.86
CA TYR A 303 3.36 17.57 4.12
C TYR A 303 4.60 16.68 4.10
N ARG A 304 5.26 16.61 5.27
CA ARG A 304 6.37 15.71 5.63
C ARG A 304 6.32 15.38 7.13
N ASP A 305 6.96 14.30 7.57
CA ASP A 305 6.79 13.80 8.95
C ASP A 305 7.22 14.80 10.04
N GLU A 306 8.35 15.50 9.87
CA GLU A 306 8.87 16.50 10.82
C GLU A 306 8.24 17.91 10.68
N MET A 307 7.10 18.04 10.00
CA MET A 307 6.45 19.35 9.84
C MET A 307 5.73 19.78 11.13
N ASN A 308 6.22 20.85 11.77
CA ASN A 308 5.60 21.43 12.97
C ASN A 308 4.57 22.53 12.67
N GLU A 309 4.45 22.93 11.40
CA GLU A 309 3.59 24.02 10.94
C GLU A 309 2.52 23.47 9.98
N ASN A 310 1.41 24.18 9.85
CA ASN A 310 0.39 23.84 8.87
C ASN A 310 0.88 24.18 7.46
N VAL A 311 0.56 23.35 6.48
CA VAL A 311 0.78 23.64 5.06
C VAL A 311 0.01 24.89 4.62
N GLY A 312 0.51 25.52 3.54
CA GLY A 312 -0.10 26.71 2.97
C GLY A 312 -1.54 26.51 2.50
N ASN A 313 -2.27 27.60 2.28
CA ASN A 313 -3.56 27.56 1.62
C ASN A 313 -3.38 27.39 0.11
N ILE A 314 -4.32 26.71 -0.53
CA ILE A 314 -4.52 26.76 -1.99
C ILE A 314 -5.16 28.12 -2.28
N THR A 315 -4.48 28.95 -3.04
CA THR A 315 -5.02 30.25 -3.50
C THR A 315 -5.61 30.09 -4.90
N GLU A 316 -6.46 31.04 -5.33
CA GLU A 316 -7.13 31.00 -6.65
C GLU A 316 -6.15 31.02 -7.87
N GLY A 317 -4.83 31.08 -7.64
CA GLY A 317 -3.80 30.85 -8.68
C GLY A 317 -3.02 29.53 -8.55
N ASP A 318 -3.35 28.69 -7.55
CA ASP A 318 -2.73 27.36 -7.34
C ASP A 318 -3.60 26.22 -7.88
N ASP A 319 -4.91 26.44 -8.06
CA ASP A 319 -5.87 25.52 -8.71
C ASP A 319 -5.85 25.65 -10.26
N ASP A 320 -5.18 26.69 -10.80
CA ASP A 320 -5.18 27.05 -12.21
C ASP A 320 -3.86 26.71 -12.93
N ASN A 321 -3.28 25.55 -12.63
CA ASN A 321 -2.34 24.91 -13.58
C ASN A 321 -3.07 24.00 -14.59
N LYS A 322 -4.34 24.30 -14.87
CA LYS A 322 -4.74 24.49 -16.27
C LYS A 322 -4.28 25.89 -16.69
N GLU A 323 -2.99 26.05 -17.00
CA GLU A 323 -2.73 26.77 -18.24
C GLU A 323 -3.33 25.88 -19.32
N ASP A 324 -4.60 26.16 -19.61
CA ASP A 324 -5.27 25.84 -20.84
C ASP A 324 -4.31 26.29 -21.96
N ILE A 325 -3.39 25.40 -22.36
CA ILE A 325 -2.81 25.46 -23.70
C ILE A 325 -3.99 25.12 -24.60
N ILE A 326 -4.81 26.14 -24.87
CA ILE A 326 -5.93 26.02 -25.79
C ILE A 326 -5.32 25.85 -27.15
N GLU A 327 -5.18 24.61 -27.57
CA GLU A 327 -4.60 24.25 -28.87
C GLU A 327 -5.33 24.99 -30.00
N GLU A 328 -4.57 25.39 -31.02
CA GLU A 328 -5.16 25.95 -32.24
C GLU A 328 -5.95 24.85 -32.96
N TRP A 329 -7.14 25.20 -33.46
CA TRP A 329 -8.00 24.26 -34.17
C TRP A 329 -7.28 23.64 -35.38
N ALA A 330 -7.36 22.31 -35.51
CA ALA A 330 -6.74 21.53 -36.57
C ALA A 330 -7.80 20.74 -37.36
N ASN A 331 -7.71 20.78 -38.70
CA ASN A 331 -8.68 20.17 -39.59
C ASN A 331 -8.71 18.63 -39.56
N ASN A 332 -7.65 18.00 -39.04
CA ASN A 332 -7.47 16.56 -38.98
C ASN A 332 -7.65 16.00 -37.56
N LYS A 333 -8.11 16.81 -36.62
CA LYS A 333 -8.36 16.43 -35.22
C LYS A 333 -9.86 16.28 -34.97
N VAL A 334 -10.23 15.27 -34.19
CA VAL A 334 -11.59 15.06 -33.69
C VAL A 334 -11.78 15.88 -32.42
N TYR A 335 -12.91 16.55 -32.31
CA TYR A 335 -13.32 17.33 -31.14
C TYR A 335 -14.65 16.81 -30.59
N VAL A 336 -14.80 16.74 -29.27
CA VAL A 336 -16.02 16.32 -28.58
C VAL A 336 -16.64 17.48 -27.78
N GLY A 337 -17.91 17.32 -27.39
CA GLY A 337 -18.63 18.37 -26.67
C GLY A 337 -17.90 18.77 -25.38
N GLY A 338 -17.57 20.04 -25.24
CA GLY A 338 -16.79 20.58 -24.13
C GLY A 338 -15.37 21.01 -24.52
N ASP A 339 -14.77 20.46 -25.58
CA ASP A 339 -13.42 20.80 -26.01
C ASP A 339 -13.29 22.28 -26.39
N ILE A 340 -12.21 22.93 -25.96
CA ILE A 340 -11.94 24.35 -26.25
C ILE A 340 -10.71 24.46 -27.15
N VAL A 341 -10.84 25.25 -28.22
CA VAL A 341 -9.75 25.54 -29.19
C VAL A 341 -9.63 27.04 -29.44
N THR A 342 -8.45 27.46 -29.91
CA THR A 342 -8.27 28.80 -30.49
C THR A 342 -8.41 28.74 -32.01
N TYR A 343 -9.13 29.69 -32.59
CA TYR A 343 -9.21 29.84 -34.04
C TYR A 343 -9.37 31.33 -34.39
N GLN A 344 -8.47 31.86 -35.21
CA GLN A 344 -8.45 33.28 -35.61
C GLN A 344 -8.45 34.25 -34.41
N GLY A 345 -7.72 33.90 -33.34
CA GLY A 345 -7.60 34.75 -32.14
C GLY A 345 -8.81 34.74 -31.21
N HIS A 346 -9.80 33.87 -31.46
CA HIS A 346 -10.96 33.67 -30.59
C HIS A 346 -11.03 32.25 -30.06
N LYS A 347 -11.59 32.09 -28.86
CA LYS A 347 -11.88 30.80 -28.23
C LYS A 347 -13.24 30.27 -28.67
N TYR A 348 -13.27 28.97 -28.97
CA TYR A 348 -14.49 28.26 -29.33
C TYR A 348 -14.61 26.96 -28.52
N ARG A 349 -15.81 26.66 -28.04
CA ARG A 349 -16.17 25.39 -27.42
C ARG A 349 -16.94 24.51 -28.39
N ALA A 350 -16.52 23.26 -28.58
CA ALA A 350 -17.30 22.29 -29.32
C ALA A 350 -18.59 21.96 -28.55
N LYS A 351 -19.74 22.01 -29.22
CA LYS A 351 -21.03 21.65 -28.60
C LYS A 351 -21.27 20.14 -28.56
N TRP A 352 -20.68 19.43 -29.51
CA TRP A 352 -20.76 17.97 -29.67
C TRP A 352 -19.60 17.48 -30.56
N TRP A 353 -19.56 16.16 -30.78
CA TRP A 353 -18.59 15.49 -31.63
C TRP A 353 -18.52 16.12 -33.03
N ASN A 354 -17.34 16.53 -33.47
CA ASN A 354 -17.09 17.03 -34.82
C ASN A 354 -15.67 16.75 -35.31
N LEU A 355 -15.50 16.71 -36.63
CA LEU A 355 -14.21 16.53 -37.31
C LEU A 355 -14.20 17.45 -38.54
N ASN A 356 -13.11 18.20 -38.71
CA ASN A 356 -12.94 19.14 -39.82
C ASN A 356 -14.08 20.18 -39.95
N LYS A 357 -14.70 20.57 -38.82
CA LYS A 357 -15.70 21.64 -38.75
C LYS A 357 -15.05 22.93 -38.30
N VAL A 358 -15.00 23.92 -39.18
CA VAL A 358 -14.34 25.20 -38.91
C VAL A 358 -15.13 25.99 -37.84
N PRO A 359 -14.50 26.46 -36.74
CA PRO A 359 -15.21 27.07 -35.62
C PRO A 359 -16.06 28.30 -35.95
N SER A 360 -15.60 29.18 -36.85
CA SER A 360 -16.34 30.39 -37.22
C SER A 360 -17.41 30.18 -38.30
N MET A 361 -17.51 28.99 -38.89
CA MET A 361 -18.38 28.74 -40.05
C MET A 361 -19.51 27.74 -39.77
N THR A 362 -19.53 27.13 -38.60
CA THR A 362 -20.43 26.01 -38.29
C THR A 362 -21.09 26.19 -36.93
N ILE A 363 -22.29 25.62 -36.77
CA ILE A 363 -23.02 25.67 -35.50
C ILE A 363 -22.48 24.68 -34.45
N ASP A 364 -21.59 23.78 -34.88
CA ASP A 364 -20.92 22.77 -34.06
C ASP A 364 -20.08 23.42 -32.93
N TRP A 365 -19.78 24.71 -33.04
CA TRP A 365 -18.99 25.49 -32.11
C TRP A 365 -19.79 26.62 -31.45
N GLU A 366 -19.44 26.93 -30.21
CA GLU A 366 -19.88 28.08 -29.42
C GLU A 366 -18.68 29.01 -29.25
N LYS A 367 -18.77 30.24 -29.76
CA LYS A 367 -17.74 31.25 -29.50
C LYS A 367 -17.82 31.68 -28.03
N LEU A 368 -16.69 31.71 -27.34
CA LEU A 368 -16.64 31.99 -25.90
C LEU A 368 -16.22 33.42 -25.55
N ASP A 369 -15.63 34.15 -26.50
CA ASP A 369 -15.21 35.53 -26.28
C ASP A 369 -16.27 36.49 -26.86
N GLU A 370 -16.76 37.43 -26.03
CA GLU A 370 -17.67 38.53 -26.42
C GLU A 370 -17.02 39.51 -27.40
#